data_AF-A0A379EFK3-F1
#
_entry.id   AF-A0A379EFK3-F1
#
_cell.length_a   1.000
_cell.length_b   1.000
_cell.length_c   1.000
_cell.angle_alpha   90.00
_cell.angle_beta   90.00
_cell.angle_gamma   90.00
#
_symmetry.space_group_name_H-M   'P 1'
#
loop_
_entity.id
_entity.type
_entity.pdbx_description
1 polymer ?
#
loop_
_entity_poly.entity_id
_entity_poly.type
_entity_poly.pdbx_seq_one_letter_code
_entity_poly.pdbx_strand_id
1 'polypeptide(L)'
;MNFDDYAEMFLYFNTILPPAAVRLNRVTILGLTPSIGCRAIQLHGFVSIITTRYNRAVNDNYNGMPEAAQAKAMTRAAIDGNLTELNLGGIQQTASELALHSWVQGFKPNDDYEKMQFYYHPDHLGSSSYITNLDGEVSQHIEYVPFGEVFIEERNNTWNTPYLFNAKEFDEETGMYYYGARYYEPRLSLWMSVDPLTEKSPNVSAYVYCFGNPLKYIDPIGLDSVYWGQDGTKLGTFGSNTTETKNYVIKTSQSTDVIYKDSNPTQKGKSNPISQKEYDKTVEEIKKGDFSSKNIVYIGKTERIKAMLESIKDDGTGGTSDQNNREYSGNFNKSGTGVVDEKTGNVQDPWKGNVSSEGTSSYHSHPSGTSQKNDQTASWQQPPSKQDISTAKRTEYVIGMGSKLIYRYDKSGVNAVFPISIFK
;
A
#
# COMPACT_ATOMS: atom_id res chain seq x y z
N MET A 1 -13.36 -14.30 -1.17
CA MET A 1 -12.05 -13.94 -0.59
C MET A 1 -11.11 -15.05 -0.98
N ASN A 2 -10.22 -14.76 -1.92
CA ASN A 2 -9.21 -15.71 -2.38
C ASN A 2 -7.93 -15.52 -1.56
N PHE A 3 -7.09 -16.54 -1.58
CA PHE A 3 -5.82 -16.67 -0.87
C PHE A 3 -4.86 -15.47 -1.10
N ASP A 4 -5.01 -14.75 -2.20
CA ASP A 4 -4.21 -13.56 -2.56
C ASP A 4 -4.48 -12.34 -1.67
N ASP A 5 -5.69 -12.20 -1.10
CA ASP A 5 -6.03 -11.08 -0.20
C ASP A 5 -5.36 -11.22 1.18
N TYR A 6 -4.86 -12.42 1.52
CA TYR A 6 -4.14 -12.68 2.79
C TYR A 6 -2.66 -12.29 2.70
N ALA A 7 -2.02 -12.40 1.54
CA ALA A 7 -0.61 -12.07 1.35
C ALA A 7 -0.36 -10.56 1.29
N GLU A 8 -1.26 -9.76 0.70
CA GLU A 8 -1.12 -8.30 0.65
C GLU A 8 -1.42 -7.62 2.00
N MET A 9 -2.20 -8.25 2.88
CA MET A 9 -2.51 -7.68 4.20
C MET A 9 -1.42 -7.98 5.25
N PHE A 10 -0.65 -9.07 5.09
CA PHE A 10 0.45 -9.43 5.99
C PHE A 10 1.71 -8.58 5.75
N LEU A 11 1.98 -8.16 4.50
CA LEU A 11 3.13 -7.30 4.16
C LEU A 11 2.91 -5.81 4.52
N TYR A 12 1.68 -5.37 4.76
CA TYR A 12 1.35 -3.98 5.09
C TYR A 12 1.58 -3.63 6.57
N PHE A 13 1.61 -4.62 7.47
CA PHE A 13 1.73 -4.37 8.92
C PHE A 13 3.18 -4.30 9.45
N ASN A 14 4.18 -4.75 8.70
CA ASN A 14 5.57 -4.83 9.17
C ASN A 14 6.53 -3.74 8.67
N THR A 15 6.05 -2.70 7.97
CA THR A 15 6.94 -1.69 7.36
C THR A 15 6.74 -0.24 7.78
N ILE A 16 5.83 0.09 8.71
CA ILE A 16 5.71 1.46 9.25
C ILE A 16 5.35 1.41 10.73
N LEU A 17 6.30 1.74 11.62
CA LEU A 17 6.16 2.73 12.72
C LEU A 17 7.43 2.77 13.62
N PRO A 18 8.14 3.91 13.71
CA PRO A 18 8.77 4.34 14.96
C PRO A 18 7.77 5.14 15.83
N PRO A 19 8.01 5.24 17.15
CA PRO A 19 6.97 5.15 18.19
C PRO A 19 6.28 6.48 18.53
N ALA A 20 5.23 6.86 17.79
CA ALA A 20 4.46 8.07 18.14
C ALA A 20 2.94 8.06 17.85
N ALA A 21 2.32 6.95 17.44
CA ALA A 21 0.91 6.98 17.03
C ALA A 21 0.00 5.83 17.51
N VAL A 22 0.30 5.21 18.65
CA VAL A 22 -0.76 4.64 19.51
C VAL A 22 -1.45 5.80 20.24
N ARG A 23 -2.11 6.67 19.47
CA ARG A 23 -3.03 7.71 19.98
C ARG A 23 -4.37 7.60 19.24
N LEU A 24 -4.97 6.42 19.33
CA LEU A 24 -6.42 6.27 19.25
C LEU A 24 -7.02 5.38 20.34
N ASN A 25 -6.24 5.03 21.37
CA ASN A 25 -6.75 4.52 22.66
C ASN A 25 -6.99 5.62 23.71
N ARG A 26 -6.96 6.91 23.32
CA ARG A 26 -7.11 8.04 24.26
C ARG A 26 -8.36 8.91 24.10
N VAL A 27 -9.43 8.38 23.49
CA VAL A 27 -10.78 8.99 23.58
C VAL A 27 -11.74 8.18 24.47
N THR A 28 -11.43 6.92 24.78
CA THR A 28 -12.21 6.13 25.76
C THR A 28 -11.65 6.18 27.20
N ILE A 29 -10.51 6.82 27.45
CA ILE A 29 -9.92 6.98 28.80
C ILE A 29 -9.86 8.46 29.24
N LEU A 30 -10.76 9.32 28.72
CA LEU A 30 -10.88 10.71 29.21
C LEU A 30 -12.31 11.17 29.55
N GLY A 31 -13.29 10.26 29.63
CA GLY A 31 -14.57 10.56 30.28
C GLY A 31 -15.36 11.75 29.69
N LEU A 32 -15.21 12.04 28.39
CA LEU A 32 -16.04 13.05 27.72
C LEU A 32 -17.26 12.36 27.09
N THR A 33 -18.43 12.63 27.67
CA THR A 33 -19.74 12.21 27.18
C THR A 33 -20.10 12.90 25.86
N PRO A 34 -20.46 12.16 24.79
CA PRO A 34 -21.27 12.68 23.71
C PRO A 34 -22.75 12.40 24.01
N SER A 35 -23.58 13.43 23.84
CA SER A 35 -25.03 13.42 24.02
C SER A 35 -25.78 12.30 23.27
N ILE A 36 -26.97 11.99 23.78
CA ILE A 36 -27.92 10.86 23.54
C ILE A 36 -28.31 10.53 22.07
N GLY A 37 -27.77 11.20 21.05
CA GLY A 37 -28.29 11.11 19.66
C GLY A 37 -27.76 9.99 18.74
N CYS A 38 -26.70 9.25 19.07
CA CYS A 38 -26.00 8.39 18.07
C CYS A 38 -26.20 6.86 18.21
N ARG A 39 -27.21 6.37 18.95
CA ARG A 39 -27.26 4.95 19.37
C ARG A 39 -27.89 3.89 18.43
N ALA A 40 -28.54 4.21 17.30
CA ALA A 40 -29.48 3.23 16.72
C ALA A 40 -29.04 2.43 15.47
N ILE A 41 -28.11 2.87 14.61
CA ILE A 41 -28.02 2.30 13.24
C ILE A 41 -26.77 1.41 13.00
N GLN A 42 -25.75 1.45 13.86
CA GLN A 42 -24.53 0.64 13.66
C GLN A 42 -24.53 -0.74 14.33
N LEU A 43 -25.52 -1.06 15.17
CA LEU A 43 -25.46 -2.26 16.01
C LEU A 43 -25.82 -3.58 15.28
N HIS A 44 -26.73 -3.58 14.31
CA HIS A 44 -27.28 -4.84 13.78
C HIS A 44 -26.39 -5.54 12.72
N GLY A 45 -25.68 -4.77 11.88
CA GLY A 45 -24.79 -5.35 10.85
C GLY A 45 -23.47 -5.91 11.41
N PHE A 46 -22.96 -5.30 12.49
CA PHE A 46 -21.68 -5.69 13.11
C PHE A 46 -21.79 -7.01 13.89
N VAL A 47 -22.95 -7.28 14.50
CA VAL A 47 -23.20 -8.51 15.27
C VAL A 47 -23.28 -9.74 14.36
N SER A 48 -23.81 -9.62 13.14
CA SER A 48 -23.93 -10.74 12.19
C SER A 48 -22.57 -11.26 11.70
N ILE A 49 -21.63 -10.35 11.38
CA ILE A 49 -20.30 -10.70 10.85
C ILE A 49 -19.40 -11.34 11.92
N ILE A 50 -19.48 -10.85 13.16
CA ILE A 50 -18.73 -11.41 14.30
C ILE A 50 -19.23 -12.83 14.61
N THR A 51 -20.55 -13.03 14.56
CA THR A 51 -21.18 -14.33 14.84
C THR A 51 -20.81 -15.40 13.80
N THR A 52 -20.77 -15.05 12.51
CA THR A 52 -20.37 -15.98 11.45
C THR A 52 -18.90 -16.40 11.58
N ARG A 53 -18.02 -15.47 11.96
CA ARG A 53 -16.60 -15.75 12.17
C ARG A 53 -16.34 -16.57 13.44
N TYR A 54 -17.08 -16.32 14.50
CA TYR A 54 -17.02 -17.10 15.74
C TYR A 54 -17.50 -18.56 15.54
N ASN A 55 -18.65 -18.75 14.89
CA ASN A 55 -19.18 -20.10 14.63
C ASN A 55 -18.27 -20.94 13.71
N ARG A 56 -17.54 -20.29 12.80
CA ARG A 56 -16.53 -20.93 11.95
C ARG A 56 -15.31 -21.37 12.77
N ALA A 57 -14.76 -20.46 13.59
CA ALA A 57 -13.62 -20.76 14.46
C ALA A 57 -13.92 -21.86 15.50
N VAL A 58 -15.15 -21.94 16.02
CA VAL A 58 -15.56 -22.99 16.95
C VAL A 58 -15.73 -24.34 16.24
N ASN A 59 -16.27 -24.37 15.02
CA ASN A 59 -16.37 -25.60 14.23
C ASN A 59 -15.00 -26.13 13.80
N ASP A 60 -14.09 -25.23 13.43
CA ASP A 60 -12.75 -25.59 12.93
C ASP A 60 -11.85 -26.13 14.06
N ASN A 61 -12.07 -25.68 15.31
CA ASN A 61 -11.18 -26.01 16.44
C ASN A 61 -11.75 -26.98 17.50
N TYR A 62 -13.07 -27.21 17.59
CA TYR A 62 -13.68 -27.95 18.72
C TYR A 62 -14.79 -28.96 18.33
N ASN A 63 -14.79 -29.45 17.09
CA ASN A 63 -15.80 -30.40 16.63
C ASN A 63 -15.71 -31.75 17.38
N GLY A 64 -16.80 -32.17 18.02
CA GLY A 64 -16.94 -33.46 18.71
C GLY A 64 -16.81 -33.43 20.24
N MET A 65 -16.52 -32.28 20.86
CA MET A 65 -16.47 -32.13 22.31
C MET A 65 -17.85 -31.77 22.91
N PRO A 66 -18.28 -32.38 24.03
CA PRO A 66 -19.56 -32.09 24.69
C PRO A 66 -19.76 -30.61 25.06
N GLU A 67 -18.68 -29.90 25.38
CA GLU A 67 -18.69 -28.48 25.74
C GLU A 67 -19.03 -27.55 24.56
N ALA A 68 -18.84 -28.00 23.31
CA ALA A 68 -19.16 -27.22 22.10
C ALA A 68 -20.68 -27.06 21.91
N ALA A 69 -21.48 -27.99 22.43
CA ALA A 69 -22.94 -27.88 22.40
C ALA A 69 -23.46 -26.81 23.39
N GLN A 70 -22.82 -26.68 24.55
CA GLN A 70 -23.15 -25.65 25.54
C GLN A 70 -22.74 -24.25 25.05
N ALA A 71 -21.55 -24.11 24.45
CA ALA A 71 -21.11 -22.85 23.86
C ALA A 71 -22.01 -22.38 22.71
N LYS A 72 -22.46 -23.31 21.84
CA LYS A 72 -23.42 -23.01 20.75
C LYS A 72 -24.80 -22.62 21.28
N ALA A 73 -25.27 -23.26 22.36
CA ALA A 73 -26.54 -22.92 23.00
C ALA A 73 -26.51 -21.54 23.68
N MET A 74 -25.40 -21.20 24.37
CA MET A 74 -25.21 -19.89 25.01
C MET A 74 -25.12 -18.75 23.97
N THR A 75 -24.42 -19.00 22.86
CA THR A 75 -24.29 -18.01 21.77
C THR A 75 -25.65 -17.77 21.08
N ARG A 76 -26.47 -18.82 20.92
CA ARG A 76 -27.80 -18.69 20.32
C ARG A 76 -28.81 -18.01 21.26
N ALA A 77 -28.77 -18.29 22.56
CA ALA A 77 -29.58 -17.60 23.57
C ALA A 77 -29.23 -16.11 23.69
N ALA A 78 -27.95 -15.73 23.52
CA ALA A 78 -27.50 -14.35 23.50
C ALA A 78 -27.96 -13.58 22.24
N ILE A 79 -28.14 -14.27 21.11
CA ILE A 79 -28.62 -13.69 19.84
C ILE A 79 -30.15 -13.49 19.85
N ASP A 80 -30.89 -14.43 20.45
CA ASP A 80 -32.37 -14.41 20.47
C ASP A 80 -32.95 -13.48 21.56
N GLY A 81 -32.11 -12.78 22.33
CA GLY A 81 -32.51 -11.73 23.26
C GLY A 81 -33.27 -12.19 24.51
N ASN A 82 -33.30 -13.49 24.80
CA ASN A 82 -34.07 -14.06 25.90
C ASN A 82 -33.12 -14.61 26.99
N LEU A 83 -32.80 -13.78 27.98
CA LEU A 83 -32.10 -14.22 29.19
C LEU A 83 -33.14 -14.54 30.27
N THR A 84 -33.35 -15.82 30.57
CA THR A 84 -33.90 -16.25 31.86
C THR A 84 -32.81 -16.92 32.67
N GLU A 85 -32.63 -16.42 33.89
CA GLU A 85 -31.58 -16.69 34.88
C GLU A 85 -31.30 -18.18 35.12
N LEU A 86 -30.03 -18.52 35.39
CA LEU A 86 -29.61 -19.85 35.85
C LEU A 86 -28.97 -19.69 37.24
N ASN A 87 -29.65 -20.20 38.26
CA ASN A 87 -29.30 -20.02 39.66
C ASN A 87 -28.47 -21.22 40.15
N LEU A 88 -27.16 -21.04 40.30
CA LEU A 88 -26.25 -22.04 40.87
C LEU A 88 -25.72 -21.53 42.21
N GLY A 89 -26.28 -22.05 43.31
CA GLY A 89 -25.62 -22.02 44.62
C GLY A 89 -25.43 -20.63 45.24
N GLY A 90 -26.38 -19.72 45.05
CA GLY A 90 -26.45 -18.47 45.84
C GLY A 90 -25.64 -17.29 45.30
N ILE A 91 -25.05 -17.40 44.10
CA ILE A 91 -24.46 -16.26 43.39
C ILE A 91 -25.35 -15.95 42.19
N GLN A 92 -26.09 -14.84 42.25
CA GLN A 92 -26.73 -14.25 41.06
C GLN A 92 -25.63 -13.60 40.22
N GLN A 93 -25.18 -14.29 39.18
CA GLN A 93 -24.40 -13.70 38.10
C GLN A 93 -25.13 -13.95 36.79
N THR A 94 -25.25 -12.90 35.99
CA THR A 94 -25.88 -12.98 34.68
C THR A 94 -25.05 -13.91 33.78
N ALA A 95 -25.69 -14.66 32.87
CA ALA A 95 -24.96 -15.49 31.90
C ALA A 95 -23.96 -14.66 31.07
N SER A 96 -24.23 -13.36 30.91
CA SER A 96 -23.30 -12.37 30.37
C SER A 96 -22.04 -12.18 31.23
N GLU A 97 -22.12 -12.20 32.56
CA GLU A 97 -20.96 -12.06 33.44
C GLU A 97 -20.10 -13.33 33.47
N LEU A 98 -20.71 -14.52 33.46
CA LEU A 98 -19.97 -15.80 33.36
C LEU A 98 -19.34 -15.99 31.98
N ALA A 99 -20.04 -15.59 30.91
CA ALA A 99 -19.48 -15.55 29.57
C ALA A 99 -18.37 -14.50 29.45
N LEU A 100 -18.52 -13.31 30.06
CA LEU A 100 -17.46 -12.31 30.11
C LEU A 100 -16.26 -12.84 30.91
N HIS A 101 -16.47 -13.51 32.04
CA HIS A 101 -15.39 -14.06 32.85
C HIS A 101 -14.65 -15.17 32.10
N SER A 102 -15.36 -16.07 31.40
CA SER A 102 -14.74 -17.10 30.54
C SER A 102 -14.03 -16.49 29.32
N TRP A 103 -14.58 -15.42 28.72
CA TRP A 103 -13.93 -14.65 27.65
C TRP A 103 -12.67 -13.91 28.12
N VAL A 104 -12.71 -13.29 29.30
CA VAL A 104 -11.59 -12.53 29.90
C VAL A 104 -10.45 -13.47 30.32
N GLN A 105 -10.74 -14.73 30.63
CA GLN A 105 -9.70 -15.74 30.94
C GLN A 105 -9.13 -16.42 29.69
N GLY A 106 -9.81 -16.33 28.54
CA GLY A 106 -9.37 -16.89 27.26
C GLY A 106 -8.59 -15.92 26.36
N PHE A 107 -8.76 -14.61 26.56
CA PHE A 107 -7.91 -13.60 25.94
C PHE A 107 -6.83 -13.18 26.94
N LYS A 108 -5.57 -13.45 26.59
CA LYS A 108 -4.45 -12.85 27.35
C LYS A 108 -4.61 -11.32 27.31
N PRO A 109 -4.38 -10.61 28.43
CA PRO A 109 -4.48 -9.15 28.48
C PRO A 109 -3.72 -8.51 27.32
N ASN A 110 -4.27 -7.44 26.73
CA ASN A 110 -3.67 -6.70 25.60
C ASN A 110 -2.20 -6.27 25.82
N ASP A 111 -1.74 -6.26 27.07
CA ASP A 111 -0.35 -5.96 27.42
C ASP A 111 0.64 -7.06 27.00
N ASP A 112 0.20 -8.25 26.57
CA ASP A 112 1.11 -9.32 26.13
C ASP A 112 1.51 -9.25 24.65
N TYR A 113 0.70 -8.61 23.79
CA TYR A 113 1.01 -8.48 22.36
C TYR A 113 1.97 -7.30 22.05
N GLU A 114 2.10 -6.33 22.96
CA GLU A 114 3.08 -5.24 22.85
C GLU A 114 4.47 -5.62 23.42
N LYS A 115 4.65 -6.86 23.92
CA LYS A 115 5.92 -7.30 24.55
C LYS A 115 6.97 -7.88 23.59
N MET A 116 6.61 -8.15 22.33
CA MET A 116 7.54 -8.69 21.32
C MET A 116 7.72 -7.70 20.17
N GLN A 117 8.25 -6.52 20.50
CA GLN A 117 8.65 -5.55 19.50
C GLN A 117 10.14 -5.72 19.18
N PHE A 118 10.43 -5.88 17.89
CA PHE A 118 11.80 -6.03 17.39
C PHE A 118 12.14 -4.90 16.41
N TYR A 119 13.37 -4.40 16.50
CA TYR A 119 13.90 -3.33 15.66
C TYR A 119 15.02 -3.87 14.79
N TYR A 120 14.89 -3.70 13.48
CA TYR A 120 15.89 -4.11 12.51
C TYR A 120 16.91 -2.99 12.29
N HIS A 121 18.17 -3.35 12.37
CA HIS A 121 19.32 -2.49 12.09
C HIS A 121 20.01 -3.03 10.85
N PRO A 122 19.70 -2.46 9.66
CA PRO A 122 20.20 -3.00 8.41
C PRO A 122 21.64 -2.60 8.09
N ASP A 123 22.30 -3.37 7.23
CA ASP A 123 23.53 -2.96 6.55
C ASP A 123 23.28 -1.92 5.43
N HIS A 124 24.32 -1.54 4.69
CA HIS A 124 24.22 -0.54 3.61
C HIS A 124 23.38 -0.99 2.40
N LEU A 125 23.00 -2.28 2.33
CA LEU A 125 22.18 -2.87 1.28
C LEU A 125 20.79 -3.29 1.78
N GLY A 126 20.46 -2.98 3.03
CA GLY A 126 19.17 -3.30 3.63
C GLY A 126 19.05 -4.72 4.19
N SER A 127 20.14 -5.48 4.30
CA SER A 127 20.12 -6.81 4.94
C SER A 127 20.06 -6.67 6.46
N SER A 128 19.33 -7.55 7.13
CA SER A 128 19.23 -7.56 8.58
C SER A 128 20.59 -7.85 9.22
N SER A 129 21.22 -6.88 9.89
CA SER A 129 22.51 -7.09 10.57
C SER A 129 22.33 -7.31 12.07
N TYR A 130 21.64 -6.38 12.75
CA TYR A 130 21.25 -6.57 14.14
C TYR A 130 19.73 -6.46 14.28
N ILE A 131 19.20 -7.22 15.22
CA ILE A 131 17.80 -7.14 15.64
C ILE A 131 17.78 -6.99 17.14
N THR A 132 17.14 -5.93 17.63
CA THR A 132 17.05 -5.66 19.07
C THR A 132 15.61 -5.74 19.56
N ASN A 133 15.41 -6.16 20.81
CA ASN A 133 14.11 -6.12 21.46
C ASN A 133 13.76 -4.70 21.94
N LEU A 134 12.63 -4.56 22.66
CA LEU A 134 12.17 -3.28 23.22
C LEU A 134 13.16 -2.66 24.23
N ASP A 135 13.90 -3.49 24.94
CA ASP A 135 14.90 -3.08 25.94
C ASP A 135 16.26 -2.73 25.30
N GLY A 136 16.38 -2.84 23.98
CA GLY A 136 17.63 -2.58 23.24
C GLY A 136 18.65 -3.72 23.31
N GLU A 137 18.27 -4.88 23.86
CA GLU A 137 19.12 -6.06 23.89
C GLU A 137 19.14 -6.73 22.51
N VAL A 138 20.29 -7.27 22.12
CA VAL A 138 20.45 -7.98 20.85
C VAL A 138 19.70 -9.29 20.90
N SER A 139 18.68 -9.41 20.06
CA SER A 139 17.91 -10.64 19.84
C SER A 139 18.55 -11.53 18.79
N GLN A 140 19.07 -10.92 17.74
CA GLN A 140 19.72 -11.63 16.64
C GLN A 140 20.82 -10.75 16.04
N HIS A 141 21.95 -11.36 15.71
CA HIS A 141 23.06 -10.77 14.99
C HIS A 141 23.39 -11.67 13.81
N ILE A 142 23.37 -11.10 12.61
CA ILE A 142 23.61 -11.82 11.36
C ILE A 142 24.70 -11.09 10.57
N GLU A 143 25.66 -11.85 10.07
CA GLU A 143 26.62 -11.39 9.06
C GLU A 143 26.52 -12.27 7.82
N TYR A 144 26.76 -11.66 6.66
CA TYR A 144 26.66 -12.33 5.37
C TYR A 144 28.00 -12.29 4.65
N VAL A 145 28.32 -13.34 3.88
CA VAL A 145 29.28 -13.22 2.79
C VAL A 145 28.67 -12.35 1.67
N PRO A 146 29.46 -11.81 0.71
CA PRO A 146 28.97 -10.81 -0.25
C PRO A 146 27.70 -11.18 -1.02
N PHE A 147 27.49 -12.48 -1.29
CA PHE A 147 26.33 -12.98 -2.04
C PHE A 147 25.16 -13.42 -1.15
N GLY A 148 25.18 -13.11 0.15
CA GLY A 148 24.02 -13.26 1.03
C GLY A 148 23.91 -14.61 1.75
N GLU A 149 24.91 -15.48 1.62
CA GLU A 149 25.02 -16.64 2.51
C GLU A 149 25.34 -16.15 3.92
N VAL A 150 24.61 -16.68 4.90
CA VAL A 150 24.80 -16.35 6.31
C VAL A 150 26.14 -16.91 6.76
N PHE A 151 27.06 -16.03 7.15
CA PHE A 151 28.38 -16.38 7.65
C PHE A 151 28.38 -16.55 9.18
N ILE A 152 27.76 -15.60 9.87
CA ILE A 152 27.59 -15.61 11.33
C ILE A 152 26.12 -15.42 11.61
N GLU A 153 25.61 -16.22 12.54
CA GLU A 153 24.27 -16.04 13.07
C GLU A 153 24.23 -16.39 14.55
N GLU A 154 23.98 -15.37 15.35
CA GLU A 154 23.84 -15.47 16.79
C GLU A 154 22.39 -15.10 17.14
N ARG A 155 21.66 -16.02 17.79
CA ARG A 155 20.25 -15.84 18.13
C ARG A 155 20.07 -16.03 19.64
N ASN A 156 19.20 -15.23 20.25
CA ASN A 156 18.59 -15.60 21.53
C ASN A 156 17.33 -16.44 21.28
N ASN A 157 16.91 -17.27 22.23
CA ASN A 157 15.75 -18.18 22.07
C ASN A 157 14.39 -17.45 22.09
N THR A 158 14.36 -16.14 21.87
CA THR A 158 13.15 -15.32 22.03
C THR A 158 12.46 -15.06 20.68
N TRP A 159 13.21 -14.90 19.59
CA TRP A 159 12.68 -14.63 18.27
C TRP A 159 13.67 -14.98 17.15
N ASN A 160 13.15 -15.48 16.03
CA ASN A 160 13.92 -15.74 14.82
C ASN A 160 13.21 -15.09 13.64
N THR A 161 13.83 -14.08 13.03
CA THR A 161 13.24 -13.47 11.84
C THR A 161 13.50 -14.35 10.61
N PRO A 162 12.50 -14.53 9.72
CA PRO A 162 12.76 -15.09 8.41
C PRO A 162 13.33 -14.04 7.45
N TYR A 163 13.35 -12.74 7.79
CA TYR A 163 13.81 -11.68 6.89
C TYR A 163 15.28 -11.36 7.10
N LEU A 164 16.15 -11.87 6.21
CA LEU A 164 17.61 -11.80 6.36
C LEU A 164 18.24 -10.92 5.27
N PHE A 165 18.93 -11.51 4.29
CA PHE A 165 19.64 -10.80 3.22
C PHE A 165 18.70 -9.92 2.37
N ASN A 166 19.06 -8.64 2.18
CA ASN A 166 18.22 -7.60 1.55
C ASN A 166 16.77 -7.52 2.06
N ALA A 167 16.55 -7.87 3.33
CA ALA A 167 15.22 -8.00 3.95
C ALA A 167 14.28 -8.95 3.19
N LYS A 168 14.83 -9.94 2.49
CA LYS A 168 14.06 -11.01 1.85
C LYS A 168 13.85 -12.17 2.80
N GLU A 169 12.69 -12.79 2.63
CA GLU A 169 12.33 -13.98 3.37
C GLU A 169 13.26 -15.12 2.98
N PHE A 170 13.97 -15.65 3.96
CA PHE A 170 14.76 -16.85 3.90
C PHE A 170 13.85 -18.03 4.24
N ASP A 171 13.63 -18.89 3.25
CA ASP A 171 12.91 -20.14 3.39
C ASP A 171 13.89 -21.18 3.97
N GLU A 172 13.76 -21.48 5.26
CA GLU A 172 14.67 -22.39 5.98
C GLU A 172 14.59 -23.83 5.45
N GLU A 173 13.46 -24.26 4.88
CA GLU A 173 13.29 -25.59 4.30
C GLU A 173 14.10 -25.80 3.02
N THR A 174 14.25 -24.74 2.22
CA THR A 174 14.97 -24.78 0.93
C THR A 174 16.37 -24.19 1.02
N GLY A 175 16.63 -23.31 1.99
CA GLY A 175 17.87 -22.53 2.08
C GLY A 175 17.94 -21.36 1.10
N MET A 176 16.80 -20.93 0.55
CA MET A 176 16.73 -19.94 -0.52
C MET A 176 16.02 -18.67 -0.07
N TYR A 177 16.32 -17.55 -0.74
CA TYR A 177 15.61 -16.29 -0.55
C TYR A 177 14.48 -16.11 -1.56
N TYR A 178 13.29 -15.77 -1.08
CA TYR A 178 12.18 -15.40 -1.94
C TYR A 178 12.21 -13.91 -2.28
N TYR A 179 12.44 -13.60 -3.56
CA TYR A 179 12.49 -12.23 -4.08
C TYR A 179 11.18 -11.79 -4.77
N GLY A 180 10.14 -12.61 -4.72
CA GLY A 180 8.87 -12.37 -5.40
C GLY A 180 8.82 -13.03 -6.79
N ALA A 181 9.65 -12.57 -7.72
CA ALA A 181 9.67 -13.15 -9.07
C ALA A 181 10.46 -14.46 -9.17
N ARG A 182 11.47 -14.62 -8.32
CA ARG A 182 12.44 -15.72 -8.36
C ARG A 182 12.89 -16.12 -6.97
N TYR A 183 13.33 -17.36 -6.84
CA TYR A 183 14.11 -17.83 -5.69
C TYR A 183 15.60 -17.63 -5.97
N TYR A 184 16.30 -17.08 -4.99
CA TYR A 184 17.74 -16.85 -5.02
C TYR A 184 18.44 -17.84 -4.09
N GLU A 185 19.45 -18.55 -4.61
CA GLU A 185 20.27 -19.47 -3.83
C GLU A 185 21.59 -18.77 -3.45
N PRO A 186 21.74 -18.34 -2.17
CA PRO A 186 22.88 -17.56 -1.75
C PRO A 186 24.21 -18.33 -1.80
N ARG A 187 24.21 -19.65 -1.57
CA ARG A 187 25.44 -20.47 -1.57
C ARG A 187 26.00 -20.67 -2.98
N LEU A 188 25.11 -20.80 -3.96
CA LEU A 188 25.50 -20.85 -5.38
C LEU A 188 25.73 -19.46 -5.96
N SER A 189 25.24 -18.41 -5.29
CA SER A 189 25.26 -17.03 -5.78
C SER A 189 24.47 -16.84 -7.07
N LEU A 190 23.42 -17.64 -7.28
CA LEU A 190 22.65 -17.70 -8.52
C LEU A 190 21.14 -17.68 -8.26
N TRP A 191 20.41 -17.20 -9.25
CA TRP A 191 18.97 -17.41 -9.34
C TRP A 191 18.66 -18.88 -9.65
N MET A 192 17.57 -19.39 -9.09
CA MET A 192 17.13 -20.78 -9.32
C MET A 192 16.30 -20.95 -10.59
N SER A 193 15.83 -19.86 -11.16
CA SER A 193 15.16 -19.83 -12.46
C SER A 193 15.88 -18.87 -13.41
N VAL A 194 15.78 -19.20 -14.70
CA VAL A 194 16.21 -18.32 -15.79
C VAL A 194 15.56 -16.96 -15.57
N ASP A 195 16.36 -15.89 -15.61
CA ASP A 195 15.80 -14.54 -15.63
C ASP A 195 14.78 -14.46 -16.77
N PRO A 196 13.49 -14.16 -16.49
CA PRO A 196 12.47 -13.96 -17.53
C PRO A 196 12.88 -12.94 -18.60
N LEU A 197 13.96 -12.20 -18.32
CA LEU A 197 14.49 -11.10 -19.09
C LEU A 197 15.91 -11.37 -19.63
N THR A 198 16.39 -12.61 -19.57
CA THR A 198 17.76 -13.00 -19.96
C THR A 198 18.15 -12.59 -21.38
N GLU A 199 17.21 -12.55 -22.33
CA GLU A 199 17.49 -12.19 -23.72
C GLU A 199 17.98 -10.74 -23.87
N LYS A 200 17.80 -9.90 -22.85
CA LYS A 200 18.13 -8.46 -22.88
C LYS A 200 19.51 -8.14 -22.33
N SER A 201 20.15 -9.10 -21.68
CA SER A 201 21.55 -9.03 -21.27
C SER A 201 22.30 -10.23 -21.83
N PRO A 202 22.48 -10.33 -23.17
CA PRO A 202 23.13 -11.48 -23.79
C PRO A 202 24.59 -11.65 -23.35
N ASN A 203 25.19 -10.60 -22.81
CA ASN A 203 26.54 -10.59 -22.25
C ASN A 203 26.61 -11.01 -20.77
N VAL A 204 25.49 -11.39 -20.16
CA VAL A 204 25.39 -11.81 -18.75
C VAL A 204 24.59 -13.10 -18.69
N SER A 205 25.00 -14.05 -17.86
CA SER A 205 24.25 -15.30 -17.70
C SER A 205 22.87 -15.04 -17.05
N ALA A 206 21.84 -15.74 -17.53
CA ALA A 206 20.46 -15.68 -17.06
C ALA A 206 20.27 -15.91 -15.56
N TYR A 207 21.29 -16.47 -14.90
CA TYR A 207 21.23 -16.88 -13.50
C TYR A 207 22.03 -15.95 -12.59
N VAL A 208 22.76 -14.98 -13.14
CA VAL A 208 23.65 -14.12 -12.36
C VAL A 208 22.85 -13.17 -11.48
N TYR A 209 23.16 -13.17 -10.20
CA TYR A 209 22.67 -12.17 -9.25
C TYR A 209 23.51 -10.89 -9.33
N CYS A 210 22.86 -9.72 -9.42
CA CYS A 210 23.48 -8.40 -9.34
C CYS A 210 24.73 -8.19 -10.23
N PHE A 211 24.76 -8.77 -11.42
CA PHE A 211 25.90 -8.73 -12.36
C PHE A 211 27.24 -9.21 -11.76
N GLY A 212 27.18 -10.04 -10.70
CA GLY A 212 28.36 -10.50 -9.97
C GLY A 212 28.95 -9.46 -9.01
N ASN A 213 28.25 -8.35 -8.73
CA ASN A 213 28.69 -7.34 -7.77
C ASN A 213 27.60 -7.01 -6.72
N PRO A 214 27.30 -7.95 -5.80
CA PRO A 214 26.28 -7.81 -4.78
C PRO A 214 26.66 -6.85 -3.65
N LEU A 215 27.92 -6.37 -3.59
CA LEU A 215 28.34 -5.35 -2.62
C LEU A 215 27.84 -3.96 -2.97
N LYS A 216 27.51 -3.73 -4.25
CA LYS A 216 27.09 -2.44 -4.81
C LYS A 216 25.63 -2.43 -5.24
N TYR A 217 25.13 -3.55 -5.76
CA TYR A 217 23.79 -3.64 -6.31
C TYR A 217 22.93 -4.58 -5.48
N ILE A 218 21.64 -4.26 -5.42
CA ILE A 218 20.58 -5.13 -4.93
C ILE A 218 19.61 -5.38 -6.08
N ASP A 219 18.96 -6.54 -6.09
CA ASP A 219 17.79 -6.79 -6.93
C ASP A 219 16.54 -6.75 -6.04
N PRO A 220 15.80 -5.64 -5.93
CA PRO A 220 14.74 -5.51 -4.93
C PRO A 220 13.58 -6.48 -5.13
N ILE A 221 13.39 -7.06 -6.33
CA ILE A 221 12.19 -7.81 -6.70
C ILE A 221 12.43 -8.91 -7.75
N GLY A 222 13.69 -9.13 -8.16
CA GLY A 222 14.04 -9.98 -9.28
C GLY A 222 13.85 -9.32 -10.66
N LEU A 223 13.68 -7.99 -10.80
CA LEU A 223 13.26 -7.26 -12.03
C LEU A 223 13.73 -5.77 -12.06
N ASP A 224 13.67 -5.14 -13.23
CA ASP A 224 14.16 -3.76 -13.47
C ASP A 224 13.30 -2.63 -12.94
N SER A 225 13.97 -1.58 -12.47
CA SER A 225 13.37 -0.38 -11.91
C SER A 225 13.97 0.90 -12.48
N VAL A 226 13.13 1.90 -12.73
CA VAL A 226 13.55 3.25 -13.12
C VAL A 226 12.98 4.27 -12.14
N TYR A 227 13.85 5.19 -11.72
CA TYR A 227 13.54 6.24 -10.76
C TYR A 227 13.55 7.59 -11.45
N TRP A 228 12.51 8.38 -11.17
CA TRP A 228 12.27 9.65 -11.82
C TRP A 228 12.11 10.78 -10.80
N GLY A 229 12.62 11.96 -11.16
CA GLY A 229 12.30 13.20 -10.49
C GLY A 229 10.88 13.66 -10.81
N GLN A 230 10.35 14.56 -10.00
CA GLN A 230 9.00 15.12 -10.20
C GLN A 230 8.84 15.86 -11.54
N ASP A 231 9.95 16.34 -12.11
CA ASP A 231 10.03 17.02 -13.41
C ASP A 231 10.22 16.06 -14.59
N GLY A 232 10.28 14.76 -14.35
CA GLY A 232 10.55 13.74 -15.35
C GLY A 232 12.03 13.51 -15.65
N THR A 233 12.94 14.10 -14.90
CA THR A 233 14.37 13.76 -14.99
C THR A 233 14.60 12.32 -14.56
N LYS A 234 15.35 11.56 -15.37
CA LYS A 234 15.73 10.19 -15.03
C LYS A 234 16.85 10.23 -13.98
N LEU A 235 16.58 9.74 -12.78
CA LEU A 235 17.53 9.74 -11.66
C LEU A 235 18.44 8.51 -11.67
N GLY A 236 17.92 7.38 -12.15
CA GLY A 236 18.68 6.16 -12.30
C GLY A 236 17.84 5.01 -12.88
N THR A 237 18.53 4.08 -13.52
CA THR A 237 18.00 2.76 -13.84
C THR A 237 18.78 1.74 -13.05
N PHE A 238 18.07 0.85 -12.39
CA PHE A 238 18.65 -0.22 -11.61
C PHE A 238 17.96 -1.50 -12.05
N GLY A 239 18.74 -2.39 -12.65
CA GLY A 239 18.24 -3.55 -13.41
C GLY A 239 18.76 -3.59 -14.86
N SER A 240 18.50 -4.69 -15.55
CA SER A 240 18.93 -5.11 -16.89
C SER A 240 18.06 -4.62 -18.07
N ASN A 241 17.51 -3.41 -18.02
CA ASN A 241 16.79 -2.70 -19.10
C ASN A 241 15.73 -3.52 -19.90
N THR A 242 14.55 -3.73 -19.33
CA THR A 242 13.55 -4.72 -19.79
C THR A 242 12.14 -4.16 -19.97
N THR A 243 11.23 -4.98 -20.52
CA THR A 243 9.86 -4.58 -20.93
C THR A 243 8.90 -4.50 -19.74
N GLU A 244 9.24 -5.11 -18.60
CA GLU A 244 8.47 -5.01 -17.35
C GLU A 244 9.16 -4.09 -16.34
N THR A 245 9.51 -2.90 -16.81
CA THR A 245 10.12 -1.86 -15.96
C THR A 245 9.11 -1.37 -14.91
N LYS A 246 9.45 -1.49 -13.63
CA LYS A 246 8.75 -0.77 -12.55
C LYS A 246 9.23 0.66 -12.48
N ASN A 247 8.30 1.59 -12.35
CA ASN A 247 8.58 3.01 -12.29
C ASN A 247 8.31 3.55 -10.90
N TYR A 248 9.25 4.37 -10.43
CA TYR A 248 9.19 5.04 -9.15
C TYR A 248 9.42 6.54 -9.35
N VAL A 249 8.73 7.36 -8.57
CA VAL A 249 8.97 8.80 -8.46
C VAL A 249 9.19 9.16 -7.01
N ILE A 250 9.84 10.29 -6.76
CA ILE A 250 9.90 10.87 -5.42
C ILE A 250 8.57 11.56 -5.14
N LYS A 251 8.11 11.53 -3.87
CA LYS A 251 6.96 12.33 -3.41
C LYS A 251 7.12 13.79 -3.81
N THR A 252 6.01 14.42 -4.15
CA THR A 252 6.00 15.82 -4.60
C THR A 252 6.57 16.74 -3.53
N SER A 253 7.40 17.71 -3.93
CA SER A 253 7.78 18.84 -3.07
C SER A 253 6.87 20.06 -3.27
N GLN A 254 5.97 19.99 -4.26
CA GLN A 254 5.10 21.11 -4.62
C GLN A 254 3.95 21.27 -3.63
N SER A 255 3.81 22.48 -3.10
CA SER A 255 2.70 22.81 -2.20
C SER A 255 1.36 22.87 -2.94
N THR A 256 0.29 22.90 -2.15
CA THR A 256 -1.09 23.01 -2.66
C THR A 256 -1.30 24.30 -3.45
N ASP A 257 -0.59 25.38 -3.14
CA ASP A 257 -0.70 26.63 -3.89
C ASP A 257 0.02 26.57 -5.23
N VAL A 258 1.10 25.78 -5.32
CA VAL A 258 1.84 25.57 -6.56
C VAL A 258 1.06 24.66 -7.51
N ILE A 259 0.61 23.51 -7.03
CA ILE A 259 -0.13 22.53 -7.86
C ILE A 259 -1.43 23.12 -8.42
N TYR A 260 -2.09 23.99 -7.65
CA TYR A 260 -3.42 24.53 -7.99
C TYR A 260 -3.41 26.03 -8.33
N LYS A 261 -2.27 26.56 -8.79
CA LYS A 261 -2.10 28.00 -9.07
C LYS A 261 -3.18 28.57 -10.01
N ASP A 262 -3.52 27.81 -11.05
CA ASP A 262 -4.47 28.23 -12.10
C ASP A 262 -5.86 27.57 -11.95
N SER A 263 -6.14 27.01 -10.77
CA SER A 263 -7.39 26.29 -10.49
C SER A 263 -8.43 27.16 -9.80
N ASN A 264 -9.71 26.83 -9.98
CA ASN A 264 -10.80 27.49 -9.24
C ASN A 264 -10.62 27.26 -7.72
N PRO A 265 -10.56 28.32 -6.88
CA PRO A 265 -10.36 28.17 -5.44
C PRO A 265 -11.39 27.27 -4.74
N THR A 266 -12.61 27.19 -5.27
CA THR A 266 -13.69 26.38 -4.69
C THR A 266 -13.57 24.88 -4.98
N GLN A 267 -12.88 24.51 -6.07
CA GLN A 267 -12.63 23.13 -6.50
C GLN A 267 -11.22 22.64 -6.15
N LYS A 268 -10.38 23.54 -5.61
CA LYS A 268 -9.00 23.28 -5.21
C LYS A 268 -8.91 22.11 -4.24
N GLY A 269 -8.18 21.09 -4.66
CA GLY A 269 -7.82 19.94 -3.83
C GLY A 269 -6.73 20.30 -2.83
N LYS A 270 -5.96 19.28 -2.43
CA LYS A 270 -4.82 19.43 -1.51
C LYS A 270 -3.68 18.52 -1.91
N SER A 271 -2.47 18.92 -1.55
CA SER A 271 -1.26 18.11 -1.67
C SER A 271 -0.74 17.71 -0.29
N ASN A 272 0.11 16.67 -0.27
CA ASN A 272 0.83 16.21 0.91
C ASN A 272 2.34 16.22 0.60
N PRO A 273 2.96 17.41 0.48
CA PRO A 273 4.31 17.54 -0.01
C PRO A 273 5.35 17.20 1.06
N ILE A 274 6.50 16.72 0.61
CA ILE A 274 7.73 16.69 1.41
C ILE A 274 8.45 18.04 1.31
N SER A 275 9.37 18.32 2.24
CA SER A 275 10.21 19.52 2.11
C SER A 275 11.16 19.39 0.91
N GLN A 276 11.56 20.52 0.31
CA GLN A 276 12.55 20.52 -0.77
C GLN A 276 13.87 19.86 -0.35
N LYS A 277 14.27 20.06 0.91
CA LYS A 277 15.47 19.43 1.48
C LYS A 277 15.36 17.90 1.52
N GLU A 278 14.20 17.35 1.88
CA GLU A 278 13.96 15.90 1.85
C GLU A 278 13.95 15.35 0.42
N TYR A 279 13.37 16.10 -0.52
CA TYR A 279 13.40 15.74 -1.94
C TYR A 279 14.83 15.65 -2.45
N ASP A 280 15.64 16.69 -2.26
CA ASP A 280 17.03 16.75 -2.71
C ASP A 280 17.88 15.65 -2.07
N LYS A 281 17.64 15.35 -0.79
CA LYS A 281 18.30 14.23 -0.10
C LYS A 281 17.98 12.90 -0.79
N THR A 282 16.71 12.62 -1.06
CA THR A 282 16.28 11.37 -1.71
C THR A 282 16.78 11.27 -3.15
N VAL A 283 16.91 12.38 -3.89
CA VAL A 283 17.57 12.40 -5.20
C VAL A 283 19.01 11.91 -5.08
N GLU A 284 19.77 12.41 -4.12
CA GLU A 284 21.17 12.03 -3.93
C GLU A 284 21.33 10.59 -3.41
N GLU A 285 20.41 10.10 -2.58
CA GLU A 285 20.34 8.69 -2.15
C GLU A 285 20.16 7.77 -3.36
N ILE A 286 19.16 8.05 -4.22
CA ILE A 286 18.88 7.26 -5.43
C ILE A 286 20.10 7.22 -6.37
N LYS A 287 20.76 8.37 -6.59
CA LYS A 287 21.97 8.42 -7.44
C LYS A 287 23.12 7.58 -6.90
N LYS A 288 23.18 7.38 -5.58
CA LYS A 288 24.17 6.53 -4.91
C LYS A 288 23.76 5.06 -4.82
N GLY A 289 22.55 4.72 -5.25
CA GLY A 289 22.02 3.36 -5.20
C GLY A 289 21.25 3.02 -3.91
N ASP A 290 20.92 4.01 -3.08
CA ASP A 290 20.08 3.82 -1.90
C ASP A 290 18.60 4.09 -2.24
N PHE A 291 17.77 3.06 -2.06
CA PHE A 291 16.33 3.08 -2.36
C PHE A 291 15.45 2.89 -1.13
N SER A 292 16.02 2.97 0.08
CA SER A 292 15.31 2.73 1.34
C SER A 292 14.36 3.86 1.75
N SER A 293 14.45 5.02 1.09
CA SER A 293 13.67 6.21 1.46
C SER A 293 12.17 6.00 1.28
N LYS A 294 11.41 6.25 2.36
CA LYS A 294 9.93 6.30 2.38
C LYS A 294 9.31 7.38 1.46
N ASN A 295 10.15 8.25 0.89
CA ASN A 295 9.74 9.29 -0.05
C ASN A 295 9.74 8.79 -1.50
N ILE A 296 10.22 7.58 -1.76
CA ILE A 296 10.13 6.92 -3.05
C ILE A 296 8.75 6.26 -3.15
N VAL A 297 8.01 6.53 -4.21
CA VAL A 297 6.68 5.96 -4.43
C VAL A 297 6.61 5.19 -5.74
N TYR A 298 6.05 3.98 -5.66
CA TYR A 298 5.78 3.16 -6.83
C TYR A 298 4.58 3.72 -7.63
N ILE A 299 4.78 3.93 -8.93
CA ILE A 299 3.76 4.46 -9.84
C ILE A 299 3.28 3.46 -10.88
N GLY A 300 3.95 2.31 -11.03
CA GLY A 300 3.47 1.22 -11.88
C GLY A 300 4.49 0.62 -12.83
N LYS A 301 4.09 -0.47 -13.47
CA LYS A 301 4.80 -1.02 -14.63
C LYS A 301 4.61 -0.08 -15.82
N THR A 302 5.62 0.01 -16.68
CA THR A 302 5.56 0.83 -17.91
C THR A 302 4.32 0.52 -18.75
N GLU A 303 4.06 -0.77 -19.02
CA GLU A 303 2.90 -1.19 -19.84
C GLU A 303 1.55 -0.81 -19.23
N ARG A 304 1.43 -0.83 -17.89
CA ARG A 304 0.21 -0.39 -17.20
C ARG A 304 -0.09 1.09 -17.45
N ILE A 305 0.93 1.93 -17.36
CA ILE A 305 0.79 3.37 -17.55
C ILE A 305 0.59 3.68 -19.04
N LYS A 306 1.23 2.96 -19.95
CA LYS A 306 0.95 3.07 -21.39
C LYS A 306 -0.49 2.70 -21.72
N ALA A 307 -0.99 1.56 -21.24
CA ALA A 307 -2.37 1.13 -21.44
C ALA A 307 -3.38 2.16 -20.89
N MET A 308 -3.08 2.76 -19.73
CA MET A 308 -3.86 3.87 -19.18
C MET A 308 -3.90 5.06 -20.12
N LEU A 309 -2.74 5.49 -20.64
CA LEU A 309 -2.65 6.62 -21.56
C LEU A 309 -3.31 6.34 -22.92
N GLU A 310 -3.20 5.12 -23.43
CA GLU A 310 -3.80 4.69 -24.70
C GLU A 310 -5.34 4.61 -24.62
N SER A 311 -5.90 4.37 -23.43
CA SER A 311 -7.36 4.39 -23.21
C SER A 311 -7.98 5.81 -23.31
N ILE A 312 -7.14 6.85 -23.23
CA ILE A 312 -7.57 8.25 -23.26
C ILE A 312 -7.50 8.77 -24.70
N LYS A 313 -8.63 9.28 -25.22
CA LYS A 313 -8.70 9.78 -26.61
C LYS A 313 -8.54 11.29 -26.73
N ASP A 314 -8.39 11.99 -25.61
CA ASP A 314 -8.00 13.40 -25.55
C ASP A 314 -6.51 13.51 -25.93
N ASP A 315 -6.17 14.37 -26.89
CA ASP A 315 -4.79 14.53 -27.38
C ASP A 315 -3.95 15.53 -26.56
N GLY A 316 -4.56 16.18 -25.56
CA GLY A 316 -3.94 17.18 -24.72
C GLY A 316 -3.67 18.51 -25.40
N THR A 317 -4.23 18.76 -26.58
CA THR A 317 -4.04 20.01 -27.34
C THR A 317 -5.12 21.07 -27.07
N GLY A 318 -6.20 20.70 -26.38
CA GLY A 318 -7.30 21.58 -26.01
C GLY A 318 -8.34 21.80 -27.11
N GLY A 319 -9.04 22.93 -27.09
CA GLY A 319 -10.08 23.25 -28.08
C GLY A 319 -11.46 22.64 -27.78
N THR A 320 -12.32 22.64 -28.79
CA THR A 320 -13.76 22.36 -28.65
C THR A 320 -14.17 20.97 -29.15
N SER A 321 -13.21 20.09 -29.43
CA SER A 321 -13.53 18.74 -29.92
C SER A 321 -14.25 17.93 -28.83
N ASP A 322 -15.12 17.02 -29.26
CA ASP A 322 -15.82 16.12 -28.34
C ASP A 322 -14.84 15.30 -27.49
N GLN A 323 -13.73 14.86 -28.08
CA GLN A 323 -12.71 14.06 -27.40
C GLN A 323 -12.01 14.86 -26.29
N ASN A 324 -11.68 16.12 -26.56
CA ASN A 324 -10.98 16.97 -25.59
C ASN A 324 -11.92 17.54 -24.52
N ASN A 325 -13.22 17.27 -24.60
CA ASN A 325 -14.23 17.74 -23.65
C ASN A 325 -14.99 16.57 -22.98
N ARG A 326 -14.39 15.38 -22.95
CA ARG A 326 -14.89 14.19 -22.23
C ARG A 326 -13.83 13.69 -21.25
N GLU A 327 -14.30 13.14 -20.13
CA GLU A 327 -13.45 12.38 -19.21
C GLU A 327 -13.37 10.91 -19.64
N TYR A 328 -12.17 10.36 -19.55
CA TYR A 328 -11.88 8.94 -19.75
C TYR A 328 -11.46 8.36 -18.41
N SER A 329 -11.96 7.18 -18.06
CA SER A 329 -11.60 6.51 -16.81
C SER A 329 -11.52 5.00 -16.99
N GLY A 330 -10.92 4.33 -16.02
CA GLY A 330 -10.83 2.87 -16.03
C GLY A 330 -10.21 2.31 -14.76
N ASN A 331 -10.06 0.99 -14.74
CA ASN A 331 -9.44 0.27 -13.64
C ASN A 331 -8.18 -0.44 -14.10
N PHE A 332 -7.17 -0.53 -13.22
CA PHE A 332 -6.03 -1.40 -13.50
C PHE A 332 -6.44 -2.86 -13.33
N ASN A 333 -5.97 -3.71 -14.23
CA ASN A 333 -6.18 -5.15 -14.10
C ASN A 333 -5.36 -5.74 -12.94
N LYS A 334 -5.72 -6.94 -12.48
CA LYS A 334 -5.03 -7.62 -11.37
C LYS A 334 -3.56 -7.92 -11.67
N SER A 335 -3.21 -8.19 -12.93
CA SER A 335 -1.81 -8.43 -13.34
C SER A 335 -0.94 -7.17 -13.29
N GLY A 336 -1.56 -6.00 -13.16
CA GLY A 336 -0.88 -4.71 -13.11
C GLY A 336 -0.13 -4.37 -14.40
N THR A 337 -0.59 -4.89 -15.55
CA THR A 337 0.02 -4.69 -16.88
C THR A 337 -0.90 -4.01 -17.88
N GLY A 338 -2.18 -3.80 -17.53
CA GLY A 338 -3.15 -3.17 -18.42
C GLY A 338 -4.33 -2.57 -17.68
N VAL A 339 -5.33 -2.13 -18.45
CA VAL A 339 -6.56 -1.53 -17.95
C VAL A 339 -7.78 -2.38 -18.31
N VAL A 340 -8.84 -2.26 -17.52
CA VAL A 340 -10.16 -2.90 -17.66
C VAL A 340 -11.23 -1.92 -17.26
N ASP A 341 -12.49 -2.21 -17.59
CA ASP A 341 -13.65 -1.37 -17.29
C ASP A 341 -13.48 0.08 -17.78
N GLU A 342 -12.93 0.26 -18.97
CA GLU A 342 -12.77 1.57 -19.59
C GLU A 342 -14.13 2.25 -19.80
N LYS A 343 -14.20 3.53 -19.43
CA LYS A 343 -15.41 4.34 -19.53
C LYS A 343 -15.11 5.66 -20.21
N THR A 344 -16.03 6.09 -21.07
CA THR A 344 -16.00 7.39 -21.71
C THR A 344 -17.20 8.20 -21.23
N GLY A 345 -16.93 9.34 -20.59
CA GLY A 345 -17.95 10.26 -20.11
C GLY A 345 -18.68 11.01 -21.22
N ASN A 346 -19.71 11.75 -20.81
CA ASN A 346 -20.43 12.66 -21.70
C ASN A 346 -19.57 13.89 -22.06
N VAL A 347 -19.81 14.50 -23.24
CA VAL A 347 -19.23 15.82 -23.57
C VAL A 347 -19.74 16.83 -22.58
N GLN A 348 -18.82 17.67 -22.12
CA GLN A 348 -19.13 18.73 -21.19
C GLN A 348 -18.62 20.09 -21.66
N ASP A 349 -19.21 21.15 -21.10
CA ASP A 349 -18.80 22.54 -21.32
C ASP A 349 -17.88 22.97 -20.16
N PRO A 350 -16.63 23.42 -20.42
CA PRO A 350 -15.72 23.93 -19.40
C PRO A 350 -16.35 25.03 -18.52
N TRP A 351 -17.32 25.78 -19.03
CA TRP A 351 -18.04 26.81 -18.27
C TRP A 351 -19.07 26.27 -17.27
N LYS A 352 -19.53 25.02 -17.44
CA LYS A 352 -20.58 24.40 -16.60
C LYS A 352 -20.01 23.52 -15.48
N GLY A 353 -18.71 23.20 -15.54
CA GLY A 353 -17.88 22.84 -14.40
C GLY A 353 -18.16 21.51 -13.69
N ASN A 354 -18.96 20.59 -14.24
CA ASN A 354 -19.35 19.37 -13.53
C ASN A 354 -19.01 18.09 -14.30
N VAL A 355 -17.74 17.68 -14.23
CA VAL A 355 -17.35 16.34 -14.70
C VAL A 355 -17.93 15.32 -13.75
N SER A 356 -18.82 14.47 -14.27
CA SER A 356 -19.51 13.47 -13.48
C SER A 356 -18.48 12.41 -13.07
N SER A 357 -18.10 12.41 -11.79
CA SER A 357 -17.26 11.36 -11.22
C SER A 357 -18.02 10.02 -11.33
N GLU A 358 -17.72 9.22 -12.35
CA GLU A 358 -18.12 7.83 -12.33
C GLU A 358 -17.28 7.11 -11.28
N GLY A 359 -17.80 7.07 -10.06
CA GLY A 359 -17.09 6.56 -8.91
C GLY A 359 -16.52 5.15 -9.10
N THR A 360 -15.38 4.92 -8.43
CA THR A 360 -14.62 3.67 -8.25
C THR A 360 -13.55 3.32 -9.29
N SER A 361 -13.27 4.19 -10.27
CA SER A 361 -12.15 4.01 -11.20
C SER A 361 -10.78 4.14 -10.50
N SER A 362 -9.77 3.45 -11.04
CA SER A 362 -8.39 3.55 -10.56
C SER A 362 -7.66 4.76 -11.15
N TYR A 363 -8.14 5.26 -12.28
CA TYR A 363 -7.70 6.51 -12.87
C TYR A 363 -8.84 7.19 -13.61
N HIS A 364 -8.70 8.50 -13.81
CA HIS A 364 -9.51 9.30 -14.73
C HIS A 364 -8.74 10.46 -15.34
N SER A 365 -9.19 10.98 -16.47
CA SER A 365 -8.58 12.11 -17.16
C SER A 365 -9.37 13.39 -16.95
N HIS A 366 -8.69 14.46 -16.55
CA HIS A 366 -9.27 15.81 -16.65
C HIS A 366 -9.07 16.32 -18.08
N PRO A 367 -10.13 16.71 -18.80
CA PRO A 367 -10.04 17.02 -20.22
C PRO A 367 -9.15 18.24 -20.50
N SER A 368 -8.57 18.34 -21.69
CA SER A 368 -7.75 19.47 -22.12
C SER A 368 -8.56 20.61 -22.75
N GLY A 369 -9.82 20.34 -23.07
CA GLY A 369 -10.69 21.20 -23.85
C GLY A 369 -10.88 22.59 -23.28
N THR A 370 -11.12 23.53 -24.19
CA THR A 370 -11.25 24.96 -23.89
C THR A 370 -12.47 25.52 -24.59
N SER A 371 -13.11 26.49 -23.96
CA SER A 371 -14.27 27.18 -24.53
C SER A 371 -14.11 28.69 -24.38
N GLN A 372 -14.25 29.42 -25.48
CA GLN A 372 -14.20 30.88 -25.49
C GLN A 372 -15.61 31.46 -25.38
N LYS A 373 -15.80 32.39 -24.45
CA LYS A 373 -16.99 33.24 -24.37
C LYS A 373 -16.49 34.67 -24.13
N ASN A 374 -16.75 35.55 -25.10
CA ASN A 374 -16.14 36.90 -25.15
C ASN A 374 -14.60 36.79 -25.12
N ASP A 375 -13.90 37.69 -24.42
CA ASP A 375 -12.44 37.70 -24.29
C ASP A 375 -11.89 36.75 -23.22
N GLN A 376 -12.73 35.85 -22.70
CA GLN A 376 -12.34 34.88 -21.67
C GLN A 376 -12.33 33.46 -22.24
N THR A 377 -11.31 32.70 -21.84
CA THR A 377 -11.19 31.27 -22.14
C THR A 377 -11.42 30.50 -20.86
N ALA A 378 -12.41 29.60 -20.85
CA ALA A 378 -12.55 28.60 -19.80
C ALA A 378 -11.79 27.34 -20.18
N SER A 379 -11.15 26.75 -19.17
CA SER A 379 -10.42 25.50 -19.25
C SER A 379 -10.75 24.63 -18.04
N TRP A 380 -10.56 23.31 -18.19
CA TRP A 380 -10.72 22.38 -17.09
C TRP A 380 -9.60 22.54 -16.06
N GLN A 381 -9.94 22.35 -14.79
CA GLN A 381 -8.94 22.11 -13.76
C GLN A 381 -8.14 20.86 -14.14
N GLN A 382 -6.82 20.91 -14.00
CA GLN A 382 -5.93 19.82 -14.39
C GLN A 382 -5.53 18.89 -13.24
N PRO A 383 -5.29 19.39 -12.01
CA PRO A 383 -5.05 18.52 -10.84
C PRO A 383 -6.36 18.00 -10.22
N PRO A 384 -6.31 16.91 -9.42
CA PRO A 384 -7.47 16.34 -8.74
C PRO A 384 -8.26 17.39 -7.95
N SER A 385 -9.56 17.45 -8.16
CA SER A 385 -10.45 18.34 -7.43
C SER A 385 -10.56 17.97 -5.95
N LYS A 386 -11.10 18.89 -5.15
CA LYS A 386 -11.48 18.63 -3.76
C LYS A 386 -12.37 17.39 -3.63
N GLN A 387 -13.30 17.22 -4.57
CA GLN A 387 -14.21 16.07 -4.61
C GLN A 387 -13.41 14.78 -4.83
N ASP A 388 -12.58 14.73 -5.88
CA ASP A 388 -11.74 13.56 -6.21
C ASP A 388 -10.98 13.05 -4.98
N ILE A 389 -10.26 13.96 -4.30
CA ILE A 389 -9.48 13.62 -3.10
C ILE A 389 -10.39 13.15 -1.96
N SER A 390 -11.54 13.80 -1.74
CA SER A 390 -12.44 13.45 -0.64
C SER A 390 -13.13 12.09 -0.82
N THR A 391 -13.37 11.69 -2.08
CA THR A 391 -14.05 10.45 -2.45
C THR A 391 -13.09 9.30 -2.72
N ALA A 392 -11.78 9.58 -2.84
CA ALA A 392 -10.74 8.59 -3.06
C ALA A 392 -10.86 7.44 -2.05
N LYS A 393 -10.97 6.20 -2.58
CA LYS A 393 -11.07 4.99 -1.74
C LYS A 393 -9.73 4.28 -1.59
N ARG A 394 -8.79 4.57 -2.50
CA ARG A 394 -7.45 3.99 -2.59
C ARG A 394 -6.51 5.03 -3.20
N THR A 395 -5.29 4.62 -3.50
CA THR A 395 -4.45 5.40 -4.42
C THR A 395 -5.08 5.38 -5.81
N GLU A 396 -5.31 6.58 -6.35
CA GLU A 396 -5.91 6.82 -7.66
C GLU A 396 -5.02 7.78 -8.46
N TYR A 397 -5.25 7.85 -9.77
CA TYR A 397 -4.47 8.68 -10.69
C TYR A 397 -5.38 9.61 -11.48
N VAL A 398 -5.08 10.91 -11.48
CA VAL A 398 -5.69 11.85 -12.42
C VAL A 398 -4.66 12.21 -13.49
N ILE A 399 -5.07 12.19 -14.75
CA ILE A 399 -4.27 12.67 -15.86
C ILE A 399 -4.82 14.04 -16.26
N GLY A 400 -4.06 15.11 -16.03
CA GLY A 400 -4.41 16.44 -16.51
C GLY A 400 -3.97 16.58 -17.96
N MET A 401 -4.86 16.36 -18.91
CA MET A 401 -4.50 16.23 -20.34
C MET A 401 -3.89 17.50 -20.93
N GLY A 402 -4.39 18.68 -20.54
CA GLY A 402 -3.83 19.98 -20.94
C GLY A 402 -2.48 20.26 -20.29
N SER A 403 -2.31 19.88 -19.01
CA SER A 403 -1.03 20.05 -18.30
C SER A 403 0.03 19.02 -18.68
N LYS A 404 -0.38 17.88 -19.25
CA LYS A 404 0.44 16.68 -19.51
C LYS A 404 1.13 16.13 -18.26
N LEU A 405 0.49 16.32 -17.11
CA LEU A 405 0.94 15.80 -15.81
C LEU A 405 -0.01 14.70 -15.32
N ILE A 406 0.57 13.71 -14.64
CA ILE A 406 -0.14 12.67 -13.91
C ILE A 406 0.00 12.98 -12.42
N TYR A 407 -1.13 12.98 -11.73
CA TYR A 407 -1.22 13.21 -10.30
C TYR A 407 -1.61 11.91 -9.63
N ARG A 408 -0.70 11.35 -8.81
CA ARG A 408 -1.01 10.25 -7.91
C ARG A 408 -1.52 10.84 -6.60
N TYR A 409 -2.70 10.42 -6.18
CA TYR A 409 -3.34 10.95 -4.97
C TYR A 409 -4.08 9.88 -4.20
N ASP A 410 -4.38 10.21 -2.95
CA ASP A 410 -5.29 9.48 -2.08
C ASP A 410 -6.03 10.51 -1.21
N LYS A 411 -6.76 10.03 -0.18
CA LYS A 411 -7.55 10.91 0.71
C LYS A 411 -6.71 11.91 1.51
N SER A 412 -5.40 11.68 1.66
CA SER A 412 -4.46 12.63 2.27
C SER A 412 -4.17 13.81 1.33
N GLY A 413 -4.20 13.60 0.02
CA GLY A 413 -3.95 14.59 -1.03
C GLY A 413 -3.10 14.03 -2.15
N VAL A 414 -2.68 14.91 -3.07
CA VAL A 414 -1.67 14.59 -4.08
C VAL A 414 -0.35 14.28 -3.39
N ASN A 415 0.19 13.09 -3.62
CA ASN A 415 1.42 12.61 -2.99
C ASN A 415 2.58 12.47 -4.00
N ALA A 416 2.30 12.40 -5.30
CA ALA A 416 3.31 12.51 -6.35
C ALA A 416 2.75 13.15 -7.62
N VAL A 417 3.60 13.89 -8.32
CA VAL A 417 3.32 14.56 -9.59
C VAL A 417 4.45 14.22 -10.54
N PHE A 418 4.12 13.82 -11.77
CA PHE A 418 5.11 13.45 -12.77
C PHE A 418 4.55 13.61 -14.19
N PRO A 419 5.38 13.96 -15.19
CA PRO A 419 4.91 14.19 -16.54
C PRO A 419 4.64 12.88 -17.30
N ILE A 420 3.67 12.94 -18.22
CA ILE A 420 3.33 11.83 -19.14
C ILE A 420 4.54 11.44 -20.00
N SER A 421 5.45 12.38 -20.28
CA SER A 421 6.64 12.17 -21.12
C SER A 421 7.62 11.12 -20.60
N ILE A 422 7.56 10.76 -19.31
CA ILE A 422 8.34 9.65 -18.75
C ILE A 422 8.04 8.32 -19.48
N PHE A 423 6.83 8.17 -20.03
CA PHE A 423 6.32 6.92 -20.60
C PHE A 423 6.19 6.93 -22.13
N LYS A 424 6.64 8.00 -22.78
CA LYS A 424 6.56 8.19 -24.24
C LYS A 424 7.78 7.67 -24.97
#